data_AF-A0A382RQV2-F1
#
_entry.id   AF-A0A382RQV2-F1
#
_cell.length_a   1.000
_cell.length_b   1.000
_cell.length_c   1.000
_cell.angle_alpha   90.00
_cell.angle_beta   90.00
_cell.angle_gamma   90.00
#
_symmetry.space_group_name_H-M   'P 1'
#
loop_
_entity.id
_entity.type
_entity.pdbx_description
1 polymer ?
#
loop_
_entity_poly.entity_id
_entity_poly.type
_entity_poly.pdbx_seq_one_letter_code
_entity_poly.pdbx_strand_id
1 'polypeptide(L)' 'VSEDVKTLLERAADDETVVKPDYMLAEMTTMRAGGRADFFA' A
#
# COMPACT_ATOMS: atom_id res chain seq x y z
N VAL A 1 -8.06 11.80 -6.55
CA VAL A 1 -7.89 10.45 -7.12
C VAL A 1 -7.08 9.55 -6.19
N SER A 2 -5.78 9.81 -5.95
CA SER A 2 -4.96 8.93 -5.09
C SER A 2 -5.44 8.86 -3.64
N GLU A 3 -5.72 10.00 -3.00
CA GLU A 3 -6.21 10.04 -1.61
C GLU A 3 -7.62 9.44 -1.43
N ASP A 4 -8.49 9.57 -2.43
CA ASP A 4 -9.84 9.02 -2.38
C ASP A 4 -9.80 7.48 -2.41
N VAL A 5 -8.92 6.91 -3.24
CA VAL A 5 -8.69 5.46 -3.34
C VAL A 5 -8.07 4.92 -2.06
N LYS A 6 -7.06 5.63 -1.51
CA LYS A 6 -6.47 5.30 -0.22
C LYS A 6 -7.53 5.24 0.89
N THR A 7 -8.32 6.29 1.04
CA THR A 7 -9.38 6.37 2.07
C THR A 7 -10.42 5.26 1.91
N LEU A 8 -10.76 4.90 0.67
CA LEU A 8 -11.65 3.78 0.37
C LEU A 8 -11.07 2.43 0.81
N LEU A 9 -9.79 2.20 0.54
CA LEU A 9 -9.09 0.96 0.90
C LEU A 9 -8.94 0.83 2.42
N GLU A 10 -8.53 1.90 3.12
CA GLU A 10 -8.42 1.92 4.59
C GLU A 10 -9.78 1.67 5.24
N ARG A 11 -10.85 2.29 4.72
CA ARG A 11 -12.21 2.06 5.20
C ARG A 11 -12.71 0.64 4.93
N ALA A 12 -12.33 0.03 3.82
CA ALA A 12 -12.74 -1.32 3.45
C ALA A 12 -12.07 -2.40 4.31
N ALA A 13 -10.86 -2.13 4.84
CA ALA A 13 -10.14 -3.05 5.70
C ALA A 13 -10.77 -3.16 7.11
N ASP A 14 -11.36 -2.07 7.61
CA ASP A 14 -12.12 -2.02 8.88
C ASP A 14 -11.35 -2.53 10.11
N ASP A 15 -10.01 -2.46 10.07
CA ASP A 15 -9.11 -3.01 11.09
C ASP A 15 -7.86 -2.13 11.34
N GLU A 16 -8.03 -0.80 11.23
CA GLU A 16 -6.96 0.20 11.41
C GLU A 16 -5.79 0.09 10.40
N THR A 17 -5.92 -0.74 9.37
CA THR A 17 -4.95 -0.85 8.28
C THR A 17 -4.69 0.50 7.62
N VAL A 18 -3.41 0.88 7.51
CA VAL A 18 -2.95 2.12 6.90
C VAL A 18 -2.37 1.83 5.53
N VAL A 19 -2.89 2.51 4.50
CA VAL A 19 -2.46 2.32 3.12
C VAL A 19 -1.36 3.33 2.77
N LYS A 20 -0.20 2.82 2.36
CA LYS A 20 0.95 3.62 1.92
C LYS A 20 0.96 3.74 0.39
N PRO A 21 0.89 4.96 -0.17
CA PRO A 21 1.02 5.16 -1.60
C PRO A 21 2.50 5.07 -2.05
N ASP A 22 2.73 4.67 -3.30
CA ASP A 22 4.06 4.60 -3.96
C ASP A 22 5.12 3.86 -3.12
N TYR A 23 4.77 2.68 -2.61
CA TYR A 23 5.59 1.94 -1.65
C TYR A 23 6.61 1.02 -2.33
N MET A 24 7.86 1.02 -1.83
CA MET A 24 8.94 0.19 -2.38
C MET A 24 8.81 -1.27 -1.91
N LEU A 25 8.54 -2.20 -2.83
CA LEU A 25 8.33 -3.61 -2.47
C LEU A 25 9.62 -4.36 -2.11
N ALA A 26 10.77 -3.89 -2.59
CA ALA A 26 12.05 -4.54 -2.35
C ALA A 26 12.39 -4.68 -0.85
N GLU A 27 11.83 -3.83 0.02
CA GLU A 27 12.04 -3.91 1.47
C GLU A 27 11.19 -5.01 2.14
N MET A 28 10.12 -5.44 1.47
CA MET A 28 9.13 -6.39 2.00
C MET A 28 9.25 -7.79 1.39
N THR A 29 10.10 -8.00 0.39
CA THR A 29 10.25 -9.28 -0.30
C THR A 29 11.53 -10.00 0.10
N THR A 30 11.47 -11.34 0.22
CA THR A 30 12.64 -12.17 0.57
C THR A 30 13.78 -12.02 -0.42
N MET A 31 13.47 -11.90 -1.71
CA MET A 31 14.46 -11.71 -2.77
C MET A 31 14.98 -10.27 -2.87
N ARG A 32 14.45 -9.35 -2.05
CA ARG A 32 14.71 -7.90 -2.10
C ARG A 32 14.54 -7.33 -3.51
N ALA A 33 13.50 -7.78 -4.18
CA ALA A 33 13.19 -7.44 -5.56
C ALA A 33 11.74 -6.94 -5.65
N GLY A 34 11.49 -6.06 -6.62
CA GLY A 34 10.16 -5.49 -6.85
C GLY A 34 10.23 -3.99 -7.11
N GLY A 35 9.29 -3.50 -7.93
CA GLY A 35 9.13 -2.08 -8.21
C GLY A 35 8.38 -1.34 -7.09
N ARG A 36 7.77 -0.21 -7.47
CA ARG A 36 6.88 0.53 -6.57
C ARG A 36 5.45 0.06 -6.75
N ALA A 37 4.77 -0.21 -5.64
CA ALA A 37 3.34 -0.45 -5.61
C ALA A 37 2.61 0.88 -5.49
N ASP A 38 1.58 1.08 -6.31
CA ASP A 38 0.76 2.29 -6.22
C ASP A 38 0.13 2.44 -4.83
N PHE A 39 -0.25 1.31 -4.20
CA PHE A 39 -0.76 1.22 -2.83
C PHE A 39 -0.29 -0.07 -2.15
N PHE A 40 0.07 0.00 -0.87
CA PHE A 40 0.51 -1.14 -0.04
C PHE A 40 -0.03 -1.01 1.39
N ALA A 41 -0.54 -2.08 1.98
CA ALA A 41 -1.18 -2.11 3.30
C ALA A 41 -0.76 -3.37 4.06
#